data_AF-A0A3L9L2I5-F1
#
_entry.id   AF-A0A3L9L2I5-F1
#
_cell.length_a   1.000
_cell.length_b   1.000
_cell.length_c   1.000
_cell.angle_alpha   90.00
_cell.angle_beta   90.00
_cell.angle_gamma   90.00
#
_symmetry.space_group_name_H-M   'P 1'
#
loop_
_entity.id
_entity.type
_entity.pdbx_description
1 polymer ?
#
loop_
_entity_poly.entity_id
_entity_poly.type
_entity_poly.pdbx_seq_one_letter_code
_entity_poly.pdbx_strand_id
1 'polypeptide(L)'
;MTKQPVSVNGVVRWKDVGLADDVTAETHETKVGVLRQEIGEVLRSVRQRQGRTLREVSHSARVSLGYLSEVERGQKEASSELLASICTALDIPMSQMLREVADRLAYAEGNFIPDTVPSEMTEEFTREVRQLRGGTAAGAH
;
A
#
# COMPACT_ATOMS: atom_id res chain seq x y z
N MET A 1 27.33 27.49 4.14
CA MET A 1 27.10 26.27 3.34
C MET A 1 28.44 25.54 3.28
N THR A 2 28.53 24.37 3.91
CA THR A 2 29.81 23.68 4.09
C THR A 2 29.93 22.63 3.00
N LYS A 3 30.85 22.83 2.04
CA LYS A 3 31.14 21.81 1.03
C LYS A 3 32.16 20.84 1.58
N GLN A 4 31.87 19.54 1.52
CA GLN A 4 32.85 18.50 1.84
C GLN A 4 33.32 17.81 0.55
N PRO A 5 34.64 17.59 0.39
CA PRO A 5 35.17 16.82 -0.72
C PRO A 5 34.87 15.33 -0.50
N VAL A 6 34.28 14.68 -1.50
CA VAL A 6 34.02 13.24 -1.53
C VAL A 6 34.68 12.62 -2.75
N SER A 7 35.32 11.46 -2.57
CA SER A 7 36.03 10.74 -3.62
C SER A 7 35.17 9.60 -4.14
N VAL A 8 34.85 9.62 -5.44
CA VAL A 8 34.16 8.53 -6.14
C VAL A 8 35.01 8.12 -7.34
N ASN A 9 35.46 6.87 -7.38
CA ASN A 9 36.31 6.32 -8.43
C ASN A 9 37.56 7.18 -8.75
N GLY A 10 38.18 7.76 -7.73
CA GLY A 10 39.41 8.57 -7.87
C GLY A 10 39.19 10.02 -8.33
N VAL A 11 37.94 10.46 -8.55
CA VAL A 11 37.61 11.85 -8.87
C VAL A 11 37.05 12.54 -7.63
N VAL A 12 37.68 13.64 -7.22
CA VAL A 12 37.21 14.47 -6.08
C VAL A 12 36.07 15.36 -6.56
N ARG A 13 34.87 15.14 -6.03
CA ARG A 13 33.69 16.00 -6.24
C ARG A 13 33.36 16.75 -4.96
N TRP A 14 32.86 17.97 -5.11
CA TRP A 14 32.46 18.83 -4.01
C TRP A 14 30.94 18.78 -3.87
N LYS A 15 30.42 18.15 -2.79
CA LYS A 15 28.98 18.10 -2.50
C LYS A 15 28.64 19.13 -1.41
N ASP A 16 27.55 19.87 -1.62
CA ASP A 16 26.98 20.75 -0.59
C ASP A 16 26.32 19.89 0.49
N VAL A 17 26.68 20.10 1.76
CA VAL A 17 26.10 19.38 2.89
C VAL A 17 25.39 20.39 3.80
N GLY A 18 24.05 20.35 3.80
CA GLY A 18 23.22 21.17 4.70
C GLY A 18 21.76 21.31 4.25
N LEU A 19 20.88 20.69 5.04
CA LEU A 19 19.41 20.64 4.99
C LEU A 19 18.77 19.83 3.84
N ALA A 20 17.84 18.98 4.26
CA ALA A 20 17.10 17.94 3.53
C ALA A 20 17.94 16.70 3.22
N ASP A 21 17.66 15.61 3.94
CA ASP A 21 17.91 14.27 3.45
C ASP A 21 17.29 14.20 2.04
N ASP A 22 18.20 14.12 1.09
CA ASP A 22 17.98 13.98 -0.33
C ASP A 22 17.26 12.64 -0.52
N VAL A 23 15.93 12.64 -0.41
CA VAL A 23 15.09 11.61 -1.02
C VAL A 23 15.35 11.78 -2.51
N THR A 24 16.41 11.14 -2.99
CA THR A 24 16.64 10.93 -4.41
C THR A 24 15.46 10.10 -4.87
N ALA A 25 14.39 10.79 -5.27
CA ALA A 25 13.30 10.24 -6.03
C ALA A 25 13.91 9.84 -7.37
N GLU A 26 14.54 8.66 -7.38
CA GLU A 26 14.80 7.93 -8.60
C GLU A 26 13.47 7.90 -9.32
N THR A 27 13.40 8.58 -10.46
CA THR A 27 12.24 8.61 -11.33
C THR A 27 12.11 7.20 -11.91
N HIS A 28 11.61 6.28 -11.09
CA HIS A 28 11.13 4.99 -11.53
C HIS A 28 10.02 5.30 -12.52
N GLU A 29 10.27 5.04 -13.79
CA GLU A 29 9.27 5.10 -14.85
C GLU A 29 8.04 4.33 -14.33
N THR A 30 6.98 5.09 -14.00
CA THR A 30 5.75 4.57 -13.41
C THR A 30 5.09 3.63 -14.39
N LYS A 31 5.53 2.38 -14.39
CA LYS A 31 4.90 1.32 -15.16
C LYS A 31 3.71 0.88 -14.33
N VAL A 32 2.59 1.60 -14.47
CA VAL A 32 1.33 1.23 -13.82
C VAL A 32 1.03 -0.22 -14.24
N GLY A 33 1.19 -1.14 -13.30
CA GLY A 33 0.86 -2.54 -13.50
C GLY A 33 -0.59 -2.64 -13.95
N VAL A 34 -0.89 -3.56 -14.87
CA VAL A 34 -2.29 -3.75 -15.26
C VAL A 34 -3.05 -4.25 -14.03
N LEU A 35 -4.26 -3.76 -13.75
CA LEU A 35 -5.05 -4.09 -12.54
C LEU A 35 -5.02 -5.58 -12.16
N ARG A 36 -5.12 -6.48 -13.14
CA ARG A 36 -5.04 -7.94 -12.91
C ARG A 36 -3.74 -8.43 -12.28
N GLN A 37 -2.62 -7.73 -12.49
CA GLN A 37 -1.33 -8.02 -11.88
C GLN A 37 -1.37 -7.71 -10.39
N GLU A 38 -1.88 -6.54 -10.00
CA GLU A 38 -1.98 -6.16 -8.59
C GLU A 38 -2.97 -7.06 -7.84
N ILE A 39 -4.11 -7.38 -8.46
CA ILE A 39 -5.05 -8.37 -7.91
C ILE A 39 -4.35 -9.72 -7.72
N GLY A 40 -3.65 -10.21 -8.74
CA GLY A 40 -2.92 -11.48 -8.68
C GLY A 40 -1.89 -11.53 -7.56
N GLU A 41 -1.10 -10.46 -7.42
CA GLU A 41 -0.06 -10.36 -6.39
C GLU A 41 -0.63 -10.24 -4.97
N VAL A 42 -1.76 -9.54 -4.76
CA VAL A 42 -2.45 -9.52 -3.47
C VAL A 42 -2.96 -10.92 -3.10
N LEU A 43 -3.65 -11.59 -4.02
CA LEU A 43 -4.17 -12.95 -3.78
C LEU A 43 -3.03 -13.93 -3.46
N ARG A 44 -1.93 -13.85 -4.22
CA ARG A 44 -0.72 -14.63 -3.99
C ARG A 44 -0.10 -14.34 -2.62
N SER A 45 0.01 -13.07 -2.26
CA SER A 45 0.58 -12.65 -0.98
C SER A 45 -0.24 -13.18 0.19
N VAL A 46 -1.57 -13.01 0.16
CA VAL A 46 -2.47 -13.56 1.18
C VAL A 46 -2.28 -15.07 1.31
N ARG A 47 -2.32 -15.80 0.18
CA ARG A 47 -2.14 -17.25 0.18
C ARG A 47 -0.81 -17.67 0.81
N GLN A 48 0.27 -16.98 0.46
CA GLN A 48 1.61 -17.25 1.00
C GLN A 48 1.72 -16.92 2.49
N ARG A 49 1.11 -15.82 2.96
CA ARG A 49 1.05 -15.47 4.40
C ARG A 49 0.32 -16.54 5.21
N GLN A 50 -0.66 -17.22 4.62
CA GLN A 50 -1.36 -18.35 5.23
C GLN A 50 -0.60 -19.68 5.15
N GLY A 51 0.55 -19.73 4.46
CA GLY A 51 1.30 -20.97 4.24
C GLY A 51 0.58 -21.99 3.35
N ARG A 52 -0.44 -21.57 2.59
CA ARG A 52 -1.27 -22.48 1.77
C ARG A 52 -0.72 -22.62 0.36
N THR A 53 -0.85 -23.81 -0.19
CA THR A 53 -0.48 -24.14 -1.55
C THR A 53 -1.55 -23.71 -2.55
N LEU A 54 -1.16 -23.52 -3.82
CA LEU A 54 -2.11 -23.32 -4.93
C LEU A 54 -3.15 -24.45 -4.99
N ARG A 55 -2.74 -25.70 -4.71
CA ARG A 55 -3.64 -26.86 -4.76
C ARG A 55 -4.77 -26.74 -3.73
N GLU A 56 -4.43 -26.42 -2.48
CA GLU A 56 -5.42 -26.27 -1.40
C GLU A 56 -6.42 -25.16 -1.70
N VAL A 57 -5.94 -23.99 -2.12
CA VAL A 57 -6.81 -22.84 -2.42
C VAL A 57 -7.65 -23.09 -3.66
N SER A 58 -7.07 -23.62 -4.74
CA SER A 58 -7.82 -23.92 -5.97
C SER A 58 -8.94 -24.93 -5.73
N HIS A 59 -8.70 -25.93 -4.88
CA HIS A 59 -9.72 -26.89 -4.47
C HIS A 59 -10.87 -26.21 -3.72
N SER A 60 -10.58 -25.40 -2.70
CA SER A 60 -11.60 -24.65 -1.94
C SER A 60 -12.38 -23.66 -2.81
N ALA A 61 -11.70 -22.99 -3.74
CA ALA A 61 -12.29 -22.02 -4.67
C ALA A 61 -13.02 -22.65 -5.86
N ARG A 62 -12.99 -23.99 -5.99
CA ARG A 62 -13.59 -24.74 -7.11
C ARG A 62 -13.10 -24.28 -8.49
N VAL A 63 -11.83 -23.93 -8.59
CA VAL A 63 -11.15 -23.58 -9.85
C VAL A 63 -10.01 -24.54 -10.11
N SER A 64 -9.51 -24.59 -11.35
CA SER A 64 -8.31 -25.39 -11.62
C SER A 64 -7.07 -24.74 -10.99
N LEU A 65 -6.11 -25.58 -10.58
CA LEU A 65 -4.80 -25.13 -10.08
C LEU A 65 -4.10 -24.23 -11.11
N GLY A 66 -4.16 -24.63 -12.39
CA GLY A 66 -3.59 -23.86 -13.50
C GLY A 66 -4.22 -22.48 -13.61
N TYR A 67 -5.55 -22.39 -13.52
CA TYR A 67 -6.25 -21.11 -13.58
C TYR A 67 -5.87 -20.19 -12.41
N LEU A 68 -5.87 -20.68 -11.17
CA LEU A 68 -5.43 -19.89 -10.02
C LEU A 68 -3.97 -19.41 -10.17
N SER A 69 -3.09 -20.27 -10.68
CA SER A 69 -1.70 -19.91 -10.97
C SER A 69 -1.58 -18.82 -12.04
N GLU A 70 -2.40 -18.84 -13.08
CA GLU A 70 -2.44 -17.79 -14.10
C GLU A 70 -2.99 -16.46 -13.53
N VAL A 71 -4.01 -16.51 -12.68
CA VAL A 71 -4.58 -15.35 -11.99
C VAL A 71 -3.53 -14.71 -11.07
N GLU A 72 -2.86 -15.48 -10.22
CA GLU A 72 -1.83 -14.97 -9.30
C GLU A 72 -0.62 -14.35 -10.01
N ARG A 73 -0.38 -14.71 -11.27
CA ARG A 73 0.67 -14.13 -12.12
C ARG A 73 0.17 -12.99 -13.01
N GLY A 74 -1.08 -12.56 -12.84
CA GLY A 74 -1.70 -11.51 -13.65
C GLY A 74 -1.83 -11.86 -15.14
N GLN A 75 -1.90 -13.15 -15.49
CA GLN A 75 -2.04 -13.61 -16.88
C GLN A 75 -3.51 -13.80 -17.29
N LYS A 76 -4.42 -13.87 -16.32
CA LYS A 76 -5.87 -13.98 -16.54
C LYS A 76 -6.60 -12.92 -15.74
N GLU A 77 -7.66 -12.40 -16.36
CA GLU A 77 -8.68 -11.65 -15.66
C GLU A 77 -9.69 -12.63 -15.08
N ALA A 78 -9.93 -12.52 -13.77
CA ALA A 78 -10.95 -13.30 -13.09
C ALA A 78 -12.26 -12.49 -13.09
N SER A 79 -13.39 -13.17 -13.32
CA SER A 79 -14.69 -12.54 -13.14
C SER A 79 -14.90 -12.18 -11.66
N SER A 80 -15.86 -11.29 -11.38
CA SER A 80 -16.21 -10.90 -10.02
C SER A 80 -16.63 -12.11 -9.17
N GLU A 81 -17.34 -13.08 -9.75
CA GLU A 81 -17.74 -14.32 -9.09
C GLU A 81 -16.54 -15.22 -8.75
N LEU A 82 -15.56 -15.32 -9.66
CA LEU A 82 -14.34 -16.09 -9.41
C LEU A 82 -13.45 -15.41 -8.36
N LEU A 83 -13.34 -14.09 -8.39
CA LEU A 83 -12.66 -13.33 -7.34
C LEU A 83 -13.33 -13.54 -5.98
N ALA A 84 -14.66 -13.51 -5.92
CA ALA A 84 -15.41 -13.79 -4.70
C ALA A 84 -15.15 -15.22 -4.18
N SER A 85 -15.12 -16.22 -5.07
CA SER A 85 -14.80 -17.60 -4.72
C SER A 85 -13.38 -17.75 -4.16
N ILE A 86 -12.39 -17.09 -4.78
CA ILE A 86 -11.00 -17.12 -4.32
C ILE A 86 -10.85 -16.39 -2.98
N CYS A 87 -11.47 -15.22 -2.81
CA CYS A 87 -11.45 -14.48 -1.53
C CYS A 87 -12.08 -15.31 -0.40
N THR A 88 -13.21 -15.97 -0.67
CA THR A 88 -13.86 -16.90 0.26
C THR A 88 -12.94 -18.07 0.60
N ALA A 89 -12.31 -18.68 -0.41
CA ALA A 89 -11.37 -19.78 -0.20
C ALA A 89 -10.14 -19.37 0.60
N LEU A 90 -9.72 -18.11 0.52
CA LEU A 90 -8.63 -17.51 1.28
C LEU A 90 -9.09 -16.91 2.62
N ASP A 91 -10.37 -17.00 2.99
CA ASP A 91 -10.90 -16.41 4.23
C ASP A 91 -10.54 -14.91 4.39
N ILE A 92 -10.61 -14.15 3.30
CA ILE A 92 -10.44 -12.69 3.30
C ILE A 92 -11.70 -12.01 2.75
N PRO A 93 -12.17 -10.90 3.35
CA PRO A 93 -13.21 -10.09 2.76
C PRO A 93 -12.74 -9.46 1.43
N MET A 94 -13.61 -9.43 0.42
CA MET A 94 -13.30 -8.79 -0.87
C MET A 94 -12.92 -7.31 -0.71
N SER A 95 -13.55 -6.59 0.22
CA SER A 95 -13.22 -5.19 0.52
C SER A 95 -11.80 -5.02 1.06
N GLN A 96 -11.30 -5.96 1.86
CA GLN A 96 -9.93 -5.95 2.36
C GLN A 96 -8.94 -6.24 1.23
N MET A 97 -9.25 -7.23 0.38
CA MET A 97 -8.44 -7.53 -0.81
C MET A 97 -8.32 -6.29 -1.72
N LEU A 98 -9.45 -5.63 -2.00
CA LEU A 98 -9.47 -4.42 -2.83
C LEU A 98 -8.73 -3.23 -2.20
N ARG A 99 -8.73 -3.12 -0.86
CA ARG A 99 -7.91 -2.13 -0.15
C ARG A 99 -6.42 -2.41 -0.37
N GLU A 100 -5.96 -3.64 -0.15
CA GLU A 100 -4.55 -4.00 -0.42
C GLU A 100 -4.15 -3.75 -1.89
N VAL A 101 -5.07 -3.96 -2.84
CA VAL A 101 -4.85 -3.63 -4.25
C VAL A 101 -4.74 -2.12 -4.46
N ALA A 102 -5.64 -1.33 -3.87
CA ALA A 102 -5.63 0.12 -3.97
C ALA A 102 -4.34 0.70 -3.38
N ASP A 103 -3.88 0.21 -2.23
CA ASP A 103 -2.65 0.67 -1.58
C ASP A 103 -1.42 0.41 -2.47
N ARG A 104 -1.37 -0.75 -3.14
CA ARG A 104 -0.30 -1.09 -4.09
C ARG A 104 -0.31 -0.22 -5.33
N LEU A 105 -1.48 0.02 -5.91
CA LEU A 105 -1.64 0.93 -7.05
C LEU A 105 -1.21 2.34 -6.69
N ALA A 106 -1.65 2.84 -5.53
CA ALA A 106 -1.27 4.16 -5.03
C ALA A 106 0.25 4.28 -4.86
N TYR A 107 0.90 3.25 -4.29
CA TYR A 107 2.35 3.20 -4.20
C TYR A 107 3.04 3.20 -5.57
N ALA A 108 2.53 2.42 -6.53
CA ALA A 108 3.07 2.37 -7.89
C ALA A 108 2.90 3.71 -8.64
N GLU A 109 1.81 4.43 -8.37
CA GLU A 109 1.54 5.77 -8.92
C GLU A 109 2.38 6.88 -8.26
N GLY A 110 3.12 6.57 -7.19
CA GLY A 110 3.81 7.57 -6.37
C GLY A 110 2.88 8.36 -5.44
N ASN A 111 1.61 7.94 -5.35
CA ASN A 111 0.60 8.47 -4.46
C ASN A 111 0.65 7.74 -3.11
N PHE A 112 1.56 8.15 -2.23
CA PHE A 112 1.58 7.63 -0.86
C PHE A 112 0.44 8.25 -0.05
N ILE A 113 -0.60 7.47 0.24
CA ILE A 113 -1.64 7.85 1.21
C ILE A 113 -1.16 7.34 2.58
N PRO A 114 -0.75 8.22 3.51
CA PRO A 114 -0.33 7.78 4.83
C PRO A 114 -1.49 7.12 5.58
N ASP A 115 -1.24 5.95 6.17
CA ASP A 115 -2.19 5.19 7.01
C ASP A 115 -2.46 5.85 8.37
N THR A 116 -1.92 7.06 8.55
CA THR A 116 -2.00 7.88 9.75
C THR A 116 -2.58 9.23 9.38
N VAL A 117 -3.43 9.76 10.25
CA VAL A 117 -3.93 11.12 10.12
C VAL A 117 -2.74 12.07 10.26
N PRO A 118 -2.55 13.03 9.34
CA PRO A 118 -1.56 14.08 9.50
C PRO A 118 -1.68 14.73 10.89
N SER A 119 -0.54 15.03 11.52
CA SER A 119 -0.52 15.63 12.87
C SER A 119 -1.32 16.93 12.92
N GLU A 120 -1.24 17.73 11.87
CA GLU A 120 -2.02 18.95 11.65
C GLU A 120 -3.55 18.75 11.76
N MET A 121 -4.08 17.69 11.11
CA MET A 121 -5.50 17.33 11.21
C MET A 121 -5.87 16.80 12.60
N THR A 122 -4.94 16.09 13.26
CA THR A 122 -5.14 15.59 14.62
C THR A 122 -5.23 16.74 15.64
N GLU A 123 -4.38 17.76 15.47
CA GLU A 123 -4.36 18.96 16.31
C GLU A 123 -5.62 19.81 16.13
N GLU A 124 -6.08 19.99 14.89
CA GLU A 124 -7.31 20.72 14.57
C GLU A 124 -8.54 20.05 15.22
N PHE A 125 -8.70 18.74 15.01
CA PHE A 125 -9.81 17.99 15.61
C PHE A 125 -9.76 18.02 17.15
N THR A 126 -8.58 17.88 17.74
CA THR A 126 -8.42 17.95 19.21
C THR A 126 -8.82 19.32 19.75
N ARG A 127 -8.50 20.41 19.02
CA ARG A 127 -8.88 21.77 19.38
C ARG A 127 -10.40 21.97 19.31
N GLU A 128 -11.03 21.45 18.26
CA GLU A 128 -12.47 21.54 18.01
C GLU A 128 -13.28 20.75 19.07
N VAL A 129 -12.88 19.51 19.37
CA VAL A 129 -13.49 18.70 20.45
C VAL A 129 -13.36 19.38 21.82
N ARG A 130 -12.23 20.06 22.08
CA ARG A 130 -12.02 20.78 23.34
C ARG A 130 -12.93 22.01 23.46
N GLN A 131 -13.17 22.73 22.36
CA GLN A 131 -14.11 23.85 22.33
C GLN A 131 -15.56 23.38 22.54
N LEU A 132 -15.96 22.26 21.95
CA LEU A 132 -17.29 21.67 22.14
C LEU A 132 -17.53 21.20 23.59
N ARG A 133 -16.51 20.64 24.25
CA ARG A 133 -16.60 20.20 25.66
C ARG A 133 -16.46 21.36 26.67
N GLY A 134 -15.87 22.48 26.28
CA GLY A 134 -15.69 23.67 27.13
C GLY A 134 -16.93 24.58 27.26
N GLY A 135 -18.01 24.32 26.49
CA GLY A 135 -19.19 25.18 26.42
C GLY A 135 -20.22 25.09 27.55
N THR A 136 -19.99 24.32 28.62
CA THR A 136 -21.00 24.13 29.70
C THR A 136 -20.54 24.45 31.12
N ALA A 137 -19.40 25.13 31.31
CA ALA A 137 -18.93 25.54 32.63
C ALA A 137 -18.82 27.07 32.82
N ALA A 138 -19.75 27.84 32.26
CA ALA A 138 -19.94 29.25 32.60
C ALA A 138 -21.17 29.38 33.53
N GLY A 139 -21.01 28.97 34.78
CA GLY A 139 -21.99 29.16 35.83
C GLY A 139 -21.33 29.18 37.21
N ALA A 140 -21.66 30.21 37.98
CA ALA A 140 -21.39 30.41 39.41
C ALA A 140 -19.96 30.80 39.81
N HIS A 141 -19.73 32.11 39.97
CA HIS A 141 -19.44 32.71 41.28
C HIS A 141 -19.79 34.20 41.28
#